data_AF-A0A7W8N253-F1
#
_entry.id   AF-A0A7W8N253-F1
#
_cell.length_a   1.000
_cell.length_b   1.000
_cell.length_c   1.000
_cell.angle_alpha   90.00
_cell.angle_beta   90.00
_cell.angle_gamma   90.00
#
_symmetry.space_group_name_H-M   'P 1'
#
loop_
_entity.id
_entity.type
_entity.pdbx_description
1 polymer ?
#
loop_
_entity_poly.entity_id
_entity_poly.type
_entity_poly.pdbx_seq_one_letter_code
_entity_poly.pdbx_strand_id
1 'polypeptide(L)'
;MTLNNAVLQRANLPQAMANQLQMLDAARGLNLPVEDLELGNEFSWSSPDHDKAFPTAADYVSQMNEWTANLKRTHPNAHIASVGSIPSSGDARTKNWNDAVVGKIRDVNTVTLHRYDSILDGGIRNGTSADTVLSNAFSDWAKIVSGEVNPIEKAKLRIWVTEFGGLRDCTSNAQFTGTWLEAIYQAQMAIQFLSTSSIDQIELYNATGSTSSLMFQNTSSYWNACLNKNMTFHATGGDLTATGQIYAVFGGALKQAKTHAITV
;
A
#
# COMPACT_ATOMS: atom_id res chain seq x y z
N MET A 1 -4.90 -10.73 3.17
CA MET A 1 -4.02 -11.75 2.54
C MET A 1 -3.88 -11.41 1.06
N THR A 2 -2.65 -11.39 0.53
CA THR A 2 -2.38 -10.94 -0.84
C THR A 2 -1.94 -12.10 -1.74
N LEU A 3 -2.52 -12.19 -2.94
CA LEU A 3 -2.03 -13.05 -4.02
C LEU A 3 -0.66 -12.53 -4.51
N ASN A 4 0.42 -13.03 -3.92
CA ASN A 4 1.78 -12.51 -4.16
C ASN A 4 2.39 -13.00 -5.49
N ASN A 5 3.11 -12.09 -6.16
CA ASN A 5 3.88 -12.32 -7.40
C ASN A 5 4.84 -13.51 -7.32
N ALA A 6 5.46 -13.77 -6.16
CA ALA A 6 6.35 -14.92 -5.96
C ALA A 6 5.62 -16.27 -6.11
N VAL A 7 4.31 -16.32 -5.83
CA VAL A 7 3.48 -17.52 -6.04
C VAL A 7 3.17 -17.69 -7.52
N LEU A 8 2.93 -16.60 -8.25
CA LEU A 8 2.72 -16.62 -9.71
C LEU A 8 3.98 -16.98 -10.51
N GLN A 9 5.17 -16.65 -10.01
CA GLN A 9 6.43 -17.05 -10.66
C GLN A 9 6.66 -18.57 -10.62
N ARG A 10 6.15 -19.26 -9.58
CA ARG A 10 6.37 -20.69 -9.34
C ARG A 10 5.23 -21.58 -9.84
N ALA A 11 4.04 -21.03 -9.99
CA ALA A 11 2.83 -21.75 -10.36
C ALA A 11 2.13 -21.02 -11.52
N ASN A 12 1.48 -21.75 -12.42
CA ASN A 12 0.54 -21.12 -13.35
C ASN A 12 -0.67 -20.54 -12.59
N LEU A 13 -1.43 -19.63 -13.22
CA LEU A 13 -2.55 -18.94 -12.56
C LEU A 13 -3.55 -19.89 -11.87
N PRO A 14 -3.99 -21.02 -12.49
CA PRO A 14 -4.87 -21.97 -11.82
C PRO A 14 -4.25 -22.61 -10.57
N GLN A 15 -2.99 -23.04 -10.65
CA GLN A 15 -2.30 -23.65 -9.51
C GLN A 15 -2.03 -22.63 -8.40
N ALA A 16 -1.70 -21.38 -8.76
CA ALA A 16 -1.57 -20.30 -7.79
C ALA A 16 -2.89 -20.09 -7.04
N MET A 17 -4.02 -20.03 -7.75
CA MET A 17 -5.35 -19.92 -7.13
C MET A 17 -5.66 -21.11 -6.20
N ALA A 18 -5.37 -22.33 -6.64
CA ALA A 18 -5.57 -23.53 -5.81
C ALA A 18 -4.75 -23.48 -4.51
N ASN A 19 -3.49 -23.03 -4.58
CA ASN A 19 -2.65 -22.87 -3.40
C ASN A 19 -3.21 -21.82 -2.44
N GLN A 20 -3.76 -20.71 -2.94
CA GLN A 20 -4.34 -19.66 -2.10
C GLN A 20 -5.60 -20.14 -1.38
N LEU A 21 -6.47 -20.89 -2.07
CA LEU A 21 -7.63 -21.52 -1.43
C LEU A 21 -7.20 -22.49 -0.33
N GLN A 22 -6.16 -23.31 -0.56
CA GLN A 22 -5.62 -24.20 0.48
C GLN A 22 -5.07 -23.43 1.68
N MET A 23 -4.42 -22.28 1.47
CA MET A 23 -3.95 -21.44 2.56
C MET A 23 -5.12 -20.84 3.38
N LEU A 24 -6.20 -20.43 2.71
CA LEU A 24 -7.41 -19.94 3.39
C LEU A 24 -8.10 -21.05 4.20
N ASP A 25 -8.19 -22.26 3.64
CA ASP A 25 -8.75 -23.41 4.34
C ASP A 25 -7.88 -23.82 5.54
N ALA A 26 -6.55 -23.76 5.41
CA ALA A 26 -5.63 -23.99 6.51
C ALA A 26 -5.78 -22.93 7.62
N ALA A 27 -5.88 -21.65 7.26
CA ALA A 27 -6.13 -20.57 8.22
C ALA A 27 -7.45 -20.79 8.98
N ARG A 28 -8.52 -21.17 8.27
CA ARG A 28 -9.81 -21.54 8.87
C ARG A 28 -9.67 -22.72 9.83
N GLY A 29 -8.94 -23.77 9.45
CA GLY A 29 -8.65 -24.92 10.31
C GLY A 29 -7.88 -24.57 11.59
N LEU A 30 -7.14 -23.46 11.58
CA LEU A 30 -6.41 -22.91 12.73
C LEU A 30 -7.21 -21.83 13.50
N ASN A 31 -8.48 -21.58 13.15
CA ASN A 31 -9.28 -20.47 13.68
C ASN A 31 -8.63 -19.09 13.52
N LEU A 32 -7.88 -18.90 12.43
CA LEU A 32 -7.34 -17.59 12.04
C LEU A 32 -8.32 -16.93 11.07
N PRO A 33 -9.03 -15.86 11.48
CA PRO A 33 -9.95 -15.17 10.58
C PRO A 33 -9.16 -14.48 9.47
N VAL A 34 -9.49 -14.79 8.22
CA VAL A 34 -9.03 -14.06 7.03
C VAL A 34 -10.25 -13.47 6.36
N GLU A 35 -10.51 -12.20 6.65
CA GLU A 35 -11.70 -11.49 6.19
C GLU A 35 -11.40 -10.63 4.97
N ASP A 36 -10.19 -10.08 4.88
CA ASP A 36 -9.78 -9.16 3.82
C ASP A 36 -8.75 -9.80 2.88
N LEU A 37 -9.07 -9.81 1.59
CA LEU A 37 -8.28 -10.45 0.52
C LEU A 37 -7.93 -9.44 -0.57
N GLU A 38 -6.66 -9.38 -0.95
CA GLU A 38 -6.17 -8.60 -2.09
C GLU A 38 -5.76 -9.54 -3.22
N LEU A 39 -6.32 -9.31 -4.42
CA LEU A 39 -6.10 -10.14 -5.60
C LEU A 39 -4.91 -9.67 -6.44
N GLY A 40 -3.73 -9.62 -5.85
CA GLY A 40 -2.50 -9.28 -6.57
C GLY A 40 -1.59 -8.32 -5.83
N ASN A 41 -0.47 -7.96 -6.45
CA ASN A 41 0.39 -6.89 -5.97
C ASN A 41 0.96 -6.12 -7.16
N GLU A 42 0.59 -4.84 -7.30
CA GLU A 42 1.20 -3.90 -8.25
C GLU A 42 1.24 -4.37 -9.73
N PHE A 43 0.27 -5.19 -10.17
CA PHE A 43 0.19 -5.60 -11.58
C PHE A 43 0.04 -4.42 -12.55
N SER A 44 -0.29 -3.22 -12.07
CA SER A 44 -0.31 -1.99 -12.84
C SER A 44 1.07 -1.56 -13.34
N TRP A 45 2.16 -1.96 -12.66
CA TRP A 45 3.53 -1.68 -13.08
C TRP A 45 4.01 -2.71 -14.11
N SER A 46 4.67 -2.25 -15.17
CA SER A 46 5.29 -3.16 -16.14
C SER A 46 6.52 -3.83 -15.55
N SER A 47 6.54 -5.16 -15.66
CA SER A 47 7.69 -6.02 -15.40
C SER A 47 7.55 -7.29 -16.24
N PRO A 48 8.65 -8.03 -16.54
CA PRO A 48 8.56 -9.24 -17.35
C PRO A 48 7.51 -10.25 -16.84
N ASP A 49 7.36 -10.36 -15.52
CA ASP A 49 6.39 -11.29 -14.92
C ASP A 49 4.96 -10.73 -14.93
N HIS A 50 4.78 -9.42 -14.66
CA HIS A 50 3.46 -8.79 -14.71
C HIS A 50 2.91 -8.77 -16.14
N ASP A 51 3.76 -8.45 -17.11
CA ASP A 51 3.37 -8.38 -18.52
C ASP A 51 3.10 -9.77 -19.09
N LYS A 52 3.80 -10.80 -18.59
CA LYS A 52 3.52 -12.20 -18.95
C LYS A 52 2.22 -12.71 -18.31
N ALA A 53 1.97 -12.40 -17.05
CA ALA A 53 0.78 -12.86 -16.34
C ALA A 53 -0.48 -12.13 -16.82
N PHE A 54 -0.37 -10.81 -16.95
CA PHE A 54 -1.45 -9.91 -17.33
C PHE A 54 -0.92 -8.87 -18.35
N PRO A 55 -0.92 -9.19 -19.65
CA PRO A 55 -0.46 -8.25 -20.68
C PRO A 55 -1.19 -6.91 -20.65
N THR A 56 -2.47 -6.92 -20.28
CA THR A 56 -3.29 -5.72 -20.12
C THR A 56 -4.07 -5.72 -18.80
N ALA A 57 -4.55 -4.54 -18.41
CA ALA A 57 -5.49 -4.41 -17.29
C ALA A 57 -6.80 -5.19 -17.53
N ALA A 58 -7.23 -5.35 -18.78
CA ALA A 58 -8.42 -6.13 -19.11
C ALA A 58 -8.22 -7.63 -18.85
N ASP A 59 -7.02 -8.17 -19.11
CA ASP A 59 -6.67 -9.56 -18.80
C ASP A 59 -6.70 -9.79 -17.30
N TYR A 60 -6.14 -8.85 -16.53
CA TYR A 60 -6.22 -8.86 -15.07
C TYR A 60 -7.67 -8.86 -14.58
N VAL A 61 -8.51 -7.93 -15.04
CA VAL A 61 -9.91 -7.83 -14.59
C VAL A 61 -10.70 -9.08 -14.94
N SER A 62 -10.49 -9.67 -16.12
CA SER A 62 -11.13 -10.92 -16.51
C SER A 62 -10.80 -12.04 -15.51
N GLN A 63 -9.52 -12.22 -15.21
CA GLN A 63 -9.07 -13.25 -14.27
C GLN A 63 -9.51 -12.97 -12.83
N MET A 64 -9.46 -11.72 -12.40
CA MET A 64 -9.87 -11.27 -11.08
C MET A 64 -11.37 -11.51 -10.84
N ASN A 65 -12.23 -11.26 -11.83
CA ASN A 65 -13.66 -11.55 -11.74
C ASN A 65 -13.92 -13.05 -11.56
N GLU A 66 -13.17 -13.93 -12.26
CA GLU A 66 -13.27 -15.37 -12.08
C GLU A 66 -12.82 -15.81 -10.68
N TRP A 67 -11.71 -15.27 -10.19
CA TRP A 67 -11.22 -15.55 -8.85
C TRP A 67 -12.21 -15.11 -7.77
N THR A 68 -12.79 -13.93 -7.93
CA THR A 68 -13.80 -13.38 -7.01
C THR A 68 -15.02 -14.29 -6.94
N ALA A 69 -15.56 -14.74 -8.07
CA ALA A 69 -16.69 -15.65 -8.10
C ALA A 69 -16.39 -16.98 -7.35
N ASN A 70 -15.18 -17.51 -7.53
CA ASN A 70 -14.74 -18.72 -6.83
C ASN A 70 -14.55 -18.51 -5.32
N LEU A 71 -13.97 -17.38 -4.92
CA LEU A 71 -13.79 -17.02 -3.52
C LEU A 71 -15.14 -16.83 -2.83
N LYS A 72 -16.08 -16.07 -3.43
CA LYS A 72 -17.41 -15.85 -2.84
C LYS A 72 -18.22 -17.13 -2.66
N ARG A 73 -18.00 -18.17 -3.47
CA ARG A 73 -18.64 -19.48 -3.30
C ARG A 73 -18.15 -20.23 -2.05
N THR A 74 -16.89 -20.05 -1.66
CA THR A 74 -16.25 -20.81 -0.56
C THR A 74 -16.04 -19.98 0.71
N HIS A 75 -16.01 -18.66 0.54
CA HIS A 75 -15.75 -17.60 1.51
C HIS A 75 -16.69 -16.42 1.24
N PRO A 76 -18.02 -16.59 1.38
CA PRO A 76 -19.02 -15.58 0.98
C PRO A 76 -18.85 -14.24 1.70
N ASN A 77 -18.31 -14.27 2.92
CA ASN A 77 -18.11 -13.10 3.77
C ASN A 77 -16.78 -12.39 3.54
N ALA A 78 -15.86 -12.93 2.73
CA ALA A 78 -14.57 -12.27 2.49
C ALA A 78 -14.78 -10.94 1.76
N HIS A 79 -14.15 -9.87 2.23
CA HIS A 79 -13.96 -8.65 1.48
C HIS A 79 -12.81 -8.86 0.51
N ILE A 80 -13.02 -8.46 -0.74
CA ILE A 80 -12.09 -8.73 -1.81
C ILE A 80 -11.77 -7.39 -2.45
N ALA A 81 -10.49 -7.12 -2.65
CA ALA A 81 -10.00 -5.92 -3.30
C ALA A 81 -9.21 -6.25 -4.57
N SER A 82 -9.44 -5.45 -5.60
CA SER A 82 -8.66 -5.49 -6.85
C SER A 82 -7.48 -4.53 -6.78
N VAL A 83 -6.40 -4.86 -7.48
CA VAL A 83 -5.24 -3.97 -7.64
C VAL A 83 -5.62 -2.74 -8.45
N GLY A 84 -5.54 -1.56 -7.82
CA GLY A 84 -5.60 -0.26 -8.49
C GLY A 84 -4.20 0.26 -8.82
N SER A 85 -4.15 1.52 -9.25
CA SER A 85 -2.90 2.19 -9.60
C SER A 85 -2.95 3.66 -9.20
N ILE A 86 -1.86 4.15 -8.62
CA ILE A 86 -1.52 5.57 -8.65
C ILE A 86 -0.47 5.73 -9.75
N PRO A 87 -0.76 6.45 -10.86
CA PRO A 87 0.15 6.54 -11.98
C PRO A 87 1.49 7.17 -11.59
N SER A 88 2.58 6.47 -11.91
CA SER A 88 3.92 7.05 -11.96
C SER A 88 4.16 7.72 -13.32
N SER A 89 5.16 8.60 -13.41
CA SER A 89 5.49 9.27 -14.66
C SER A 89 5.90 8.24 -15.74
N GLY A 90 5.43 8.44 -16.97
CA GLY A 90 5.95 7.76 -18.17
C GLY A 90 5.25 6.46 -18.64
N ASP A 91 4.59 5.69 -17.78
CA ASP A 91 4.00 4.40 -18.19
C ASP A 91 2.51 4.53 -18.57
N ALA A 92 2.15 4.06 -19.77
CA ALA A 92 0.76 4.01 -20.23
C ALA A 92 -0.05 2.95 -19.49
N ARG A 93 0.60 1.89 -18.98
CA ARG A 93 -0.04 0.81 -18.24
C ARG A 93 -0.63 1.32 -16.94
N THR A 94 0.16 2.00 -16.11
CA THR A 94 -0.30 2.55 -14.81
C THR A 94 -1.38 3.62 -14.99
N LYS A 95 -1.28 4.46 -16.04
CA LYS A 95 -2.26 5.52 -16.35
C LYS A 95 -3.64 4.99 -16.74
N ASN A 96 -3.68 3.94 -17.56
CA ASN A 96 -4.94 3.38 -18.07
C ASN A 96 -5.47 2.22 -17.21
N TRP A 97 -4.75 1.83 -16.15
CA TRP A 97 -5.08 0.66 -15.34
C TRP A 97 -6.46 0.80 -14.68
N ASN A 98 -6.69 1.93 -14.00
CA ASN A 98 -7.91 2.16 -13.24
C ASN A 98 -9.15 2.23 -14.12
N ASP A 99 -9.05 2.77 -15.34
CA ASP A 99 -10.19 2.82 -16.28
C ASP A 99 -10.73 1.41 -16.58
N ALA A 100 -9.83 0.44 -16.76
CA ALA A 100 -10.22 -0.94 -16.98
C ALA A 100 -10.75 -1.60 -15.70
N VAL A 101 -10.09 -1.39 -14.56
CA VAL A 101 -10.49 -1.96 -13.26
C VAL A 101 -11.86 -1.41 -12.86
N VAL A 102 -11.95 -0.11 -12.60
CA VAL A 102 -13.16 0.56 -12.11
C VAL A 102 -14.34 0.37 -13.05
N GLY A 103 -14.10 0.35 -14.37
CA GLY A 103 -15.16 0.19 -15.36
C GLY A 103 -15.69 -1.23 -15.55
N LYS A 104 -14.97 -2.28 -15.08
CA LYS A 104 -15.28 -3.68 -15.47
C LYS A 104 -15.21 -4.71 -14.34
N ILE A 105 -14.82 -4.33 -13.12
CA ILE A 105 -14.89 -5.24 -11.96
C ILE A 105 -16.33 -5.66 -11.68
N ARG A 106 -16.50 -6.89 -11.18
CA ARG A 106 -17.79 -7.49 -10.79
C ARG A 106 -17.63 -8.18 -9.45
N ASP A 107 -18.62 -8.04 -8.57
CA ASP A 107 -18.66 -8.68 -7.25
C ASP A 107 -17.49 -8.34 -6.30
N VAL A 108 -16.62 -7.42 -6.72
CA VAL A 108 -15.59 -6.72 -5.95
C VAL A 108 -16.06 -5.28 -5.76
N ASN A 109 -16.00 -4.80 -4.53
CA ASN A 109 -16.42 -3.44 -4.16
C ASN A 109 -15.27 -2.59 -3.63
N THR A 110 -14.02 -3.07 -3.72
CA THR A 110 -12.86 -2.41 -3.14
C THR A 110 -11.67 -2.41 -4.10
N VAL A 111 -10.92 -1.31 -4.12
CA VAL A 111 -9.69 -1.15 -4.90
C VAL A 111 -8.53 -0.86 -3.97
N THR A 112 -7.39 -1.53 -4.17
CA THR A 112 -6.16 -1.22 -3.45
C THR A 112 -5.37 -0.12 -4.16
N LEU A 113 -4.78 0.80 -3.39
CA LEU A 113 -3.89 1.83 -3.89
C LEU A 113 -2.57 1.79 -3.12
N HIS A 114 -1.46 1.83 -3.86
CA HIS A 114 -0.13 1.92 -3.28
C HIS A 114 0.38 3.34 -3.47
N ARG A 115 0.76 3.98 -2.37
CA ARG A 115 1.16 5.37 -2.34
C ARG A 115 2.59 5.47 -1.84
N TYR A 116 3.50 5.54 -2.79
CA TYR A 116 4.89 5.90 -2.56
C TYR A 116 5.21 7.25 -3.15
N ASP A 117 6.14 7.92 -2.52
CA ASP A 117 6.52 9.25 -2.90
C ASP A 117 7.57 9.29 -3.99
N SER A 118 7.11 9.63 -5.19
CA SER A 118 7.95 10.12 -6.27
C SER A 118 8.15 11.65 -6.19
N ILE A 119 8.07 12.27 -4.98
CA ILE A 119 7.97 13.74 -4.72
C ILE A 119 8.85 14.60 -5.62
N LEU A 120 9.99 14.08 -6.06
CA LEU A 120 10.71 14.60 -7.19
C LEU A 120 11.02 13.39 -8.07
N ASP A 121 10.78 13.50 -9.38
CA ASP A 121 11.23 12.49 -10.34
C ASP A 121 12.77 12.41 -10.24
N GLY A 122 13.26 11.52 -9.36
CA GLY A 122 14.67 11.51 -8.92
C GLY A 122 14.94 11.63 -7.41
N GLY A 123 13.96 11.83 -6.53
CA GLY A 123 14.08 11.88 -5.07
C GLY A 123 14.49 13.24 -4.47
N ILE A 124 14.33 13.39 -3.15
CA ILE A 124 14.68 14.59 -2.35
C ILE A 124 16.19 14.82 -2.39
N ARG A 125 16.66 16.06 -2.61
CA ARG A 125 18.08 16.37 -2.80
C ARG A 125 18.58 17.36 -1.76
N ASN A 126 19.92 17.46 -1.65
CA ASN A 126 20.55 18.49 -0.83
C ASN A 126 20.02 19.88 -1.21
N GLY A 127 19.56 20.64 -0.21
CA GLY A 127 18.99 21.97 -0.39
C GLY A 127 17.47 22.01 -0.55
N THR A 128 16.78 20.87 -0.67
CA THR A 128 15.32 20.84 -0.54
C THR A 128 14.93 21.25 0.88
N SER A 129 14.04 22.25 1.03
CA SER A 129 13.60 22.69 2.34
C SER A 129 12.61 21.71 2.98
N ALA A 130 12.58 21.68 4.31
CA ALA A 130 11.60 20.88 5.06
C ALA A 130 10.16 21.24 4.67
N ASP A 131 9.87 22.55 4.53
CA ASP A 131 8.55 23.04 4.15
C ASP A 131 8.11 22.51 2.78
N THR A 132 9.03 22.42 1.81
CA THR A 132 8.73 21.83 0.49
C THR A 132 8.36 20.37 0.61
N VAL A 133 9.11 19.59 1.41
CA VAL A 133 8.80 18.17 1.62
C VAL A 133 7.45 18.02 2.32
N LEU A 134 7.22 18.71 3.43
CA LEU A 134 5.97 18.60 4.20
C LEU A 134 4.75 19.09 3.41
N SER A 135 4.88 20.16 2.62
CA SER A 135 3.78 20.66 1.79
C SER A 135 3.41 19.69 0.67
N ASN A 136 4.35 18.86 0.21
CA ASN A 136 4.09 17.91 -0.85
C ASN A 136 3.10 16.81 -0.45
N ALA A 137 3.08 16.41 0.83
CA ALA A 137 2.11 15.43 1.32
C ALA A 137 0.68 15.84 0.96
N PHE A 138 0.37 17.14 1.01
CA PHE A 138 -0.95 17.69 0.70
C PHE A 138 -1.16 17.93 -0.79
N SER A 139 -0.19 18.56 -1.47
CA SER A 139 -0.36 18.93 -2.87
C SER A 139 -0.41 17.72 -3.80
N ASP A 140 0.31 16.65 -3.48
CA ASP A 140 0.29 15.40 -4.22
C ASP A 140 -0.99 14.61 -3.94
N TRP A 141 -1.41 14.51 -2.68
CA TRP A 141 -2.66 13.86 -2.34
C TRP A 141 -3.87 14.53 -3.00
N ALA A 142 -3.90 15.86 -3.09
CA ALA A 142 -4.98 16.56 -3.79
C ALA A 142 -5.08 16.16 -5.28
N LYS A 143 -3.95 15.88 -5.94
CA LYS A 143 -3.93 15.36 -7.32
C LYS A 143 -4.45 13.93 -7.35
N ILE A 144 -3.98 13.08 -6.42
CA ILE A 144 -4.41 11.69 -6.31
C ILE A 144 -5.92 11.60 -6.07
N VAL A 145 -6.45 12.51 -5.25
CA VAL A 145 -7.90 12.61 -5.01
C VAL A 145 -8.63 12.87 -6.33
N SER A 146 -8.15 13.84 -7.10
CA SER A 146 -8.78 14.21 -8.36
C SER A 146 -8.68 13.15 -9.45
N GLY A 147 -7.54 12.45 -9.55
CA GLY A 147 -7.24 11.51 -10.62
C GLY A 147 -7.70 10.08 -10.35
N GLU A 148 -7.50 9.59 -9.13
CA GLU A 148 -7.64 8.17 -8.81
C GLU A 148 -8.77 7.93 -7.82
N VAL A 149 -8.85 8.68 -6.73
CA VAL A 149 -9.89 8.49 -5.70
C VAL A 149 -11.27 8.83 -6.24
N ASN A 150 -11.45 10.01 -6.82
CA ASN A 150 -12.76 10.48 -7.27
C ASN A 150 -13.44 9.54 -8.30
N PRO A 151 -12.73 8.97 -9.31
CA PRO A 151 -13.33 7.97 -10.17
C PRO A 151 -13.76 6.69 -9.45
N ILE A 152 -12.96 6.20 -8.50
CA ILE A 152 -13.28 5.02 -7.68
C ILE A 152 -14.52 5.30 -6.81
N GLU A 153 -14.59 6.46 -6.18
CA GLU A 153 -15.75 6.91 -5.39
C GLU A 153 -17.02 7.06 -6.24
N LYS A 154 -16.89 7.60 -7.46
CA LYS A 154 -18.01 7.73 -8.40
C LYS A 154 -18.56 6.37 -8.81
N ALA A 155 -17.70 5.36 -8.89
CA ALA A 155 -18.10 3.97 -9.10
C ALA A 155 -18.64 3.28 -7.82
N LYS A 156 -18.72 4.01 -6.70
CA LYS A 156 -19.20 3.54 -5.39
C LYS A 156 -18.37 2.40 -4.81
N LEU A 157 -17.08 2.41 -5.10
CA LEU A 157 -16.12 1.46 -4.58
C LEU A 157 -15.44 2.03 -3.32
N ARG A 158 -15.05 1.13 -2.42
CA ARG A 158 -14.17 1.43 -1.28
C ARG A 158 -12.71 1.40 -1.72
N ILE A 159 -11.86 1.98 -0.91
CA ILE A 159 -10.42 2.04 -1.15
C ILE A 159 -9.70 1.47 0.06
N TRP A 160 -8.72 0.61 -0.21
CA TRP A 160 -7.70 0.24 0.77
C TRP A 160 -6.37 0.81 0.32
N VAL A 161 -5.72 1.60 1.17
CA VAL A 161 -4.34 2.01 0.94
C VAL A 161 -3.43 0.95 1.58
N THR A 162 -3.19 -0.14 0.87
CA THR A 162 -2.51 -1.34 1.40
C THR A 162 -0.99 -1.22 1.43
N GLU A 163 -0.44 -0.21 0.77
CA GLU A 163 0.97 0.13 0.94
C GLU A 163 1.16 1.63 0.83
N PHE A 164 1.76 2.23 1.84
CA PHE A 164 2.27 3.59 1.74
C PHE A 164 3.46 3.83 2.67
N GLY A 165 4.11 4.97 2.50
CA GLY A 165 5.33 5.33 3.21
C GLY A 165 6.46 5.59 2.22
N GLY A 166 7.70 5.54 2.67
CA GLY A 166 8.85 5.66 1.79
C GLY A 166 9.08 7.08 1.30
N LEU A 167 10.09 7.78 1.84
CA LEU A 167 10.64 8.95 1.17
C LEU A 167 11.85 8.53 0.37
N ARG A 168 11.92 8.89 -0.92
CA ARG A 168 13.15 8.74 -1.72
C ARG A 168 14.13 9.87 -1.38
N ASP A 169 14.75 9.82 -0.22
CA ASP A 169 15.82 10.70 0.23
C ASP A 169 17.15 10.41 -0.48
N CYS A 170 17.57 11.36 -1.31
CA CYS A 170 18.84 11.35 -2.03
C CYS A 170 19.78 12.48 -1.55
N THR A 171 19.60 12.95 -0.32
CA THR A 171 20.52 13.86 0.37
C THR A 171 21.75 13.11 0.85
N SER A 172 22.86 13.81 1.07
CA SER A 172 24.14 13.17 1.40
C SER A 172 24.18 12.51 2.78
N ASN A 173 23.25 12.82 3.69
CA ASN A 173 23.25 12.37 5.09
C ASN A 173 21.87 11.91 5.60
N ALA A 174 20.96 11.47 4.73
CA ALA A 174 19.57 11.14 5.08
C ALA A 174 18.88 12.22 5.91
N GLN A 175 18.82 13.45 5.37
CA GLN A 175 18.19 14.59 6.05
C GLN A 175 16.72 14.36 6.41
N PHE A 176 16.05 13.41 5.73
CA PHE A 176 14.64 13.12 5.90
C PHE A 176 14.42 11.69 6.38
N THR A 177 15.00 10.69 5.71
CA THR A 177 14.78 9.27 6.05
C THR A 177 15.27 8.95 7.48
N GLY A 178 14.42 8.30 8.26
CA GLY A 178 14.67 7.94 9.66
C GLY A 178 14.59 9.11 10.64
N THR A 179 14.14 10.28 10.20
CA THR A 179 14.03 11.48 11.04
C THR A 179 12.58 11.81 11.41
N TRP A 180 12.40 12.77 12.32
CA TRP A 180 11.09 13.32 12.64
C TRP A 180 10.39 14.00 11.46
N LEU A 181 11.13 14.46 10.44
CA LEU A 181 10.52 15.02 9.23
C LEU A 181 9.81 13.94 8.41
N GLU A 182 10.42 12.77 8.23
CA GLU A 182 9.73 11.63 7.60
C GLU A 182 8.51 11.22 8.44
N ALA A 183 8.65 11.17 9.75
CA ALA A 183 7.55 10.79 10.64
C ALA A 183 6.34 11.74 10.48
N ILE A 184 6.58 13.06 10.55
CA ILE A 184 5.53 14.08 10.37
C ILE A 184 4.90 13.96 8.97
N TYR A 185 5.74 13.79 7.96
CA TYR A 185 5.29 13.62 6.58
C TYR A 185 4.34 12.41 6.45
N GLN A 186 4.72 11.25 6.98
CA GLN A 186 3.89 10.06 6.94
C GLN A 186 2.62 10.18 7.80
N ALA A 187 2.67 10.95 8.88
CA ALA A 187 1.50 11.29 9.68
C ALA A 187 0.49 12.10 8.87
N GLN A 188 0.97 13.09 8.10
CA GLN A 188 0.13 13.92 7.24
C GLN A 188 -0.57 13.09 6.16
N MET A 189 0.12 12.12 5.56
CA MET A 189 -0.52 11.17 4.65
C MET A 189 -1.63 10.37 5.32
N ALA A 190 -1.33 9.73 6.45
CA ALA A 190 -2.31 8.90 7.14
C ALA A 190 -3.54 9.70 7.59
N ILE A 191 -3.36 10.93 8.09
CA ILE A 191 -4.49 11.82 8.41
C ILE A 191 -5.34 12.11 7.17
N GLN A 192 -4.72 12.37 6.02
CA GLN A 192 -5.45 12.60 4.79
C GLN A 192 -6.24 11.37 4.35
N PHE A 193 -5.63 10.17 4.42
CA PHE A 193 -6.33 8.93 4.09
C PHE A 193 -7.52 8.68 5.02
N LEU A 194 -7.31 8.84 6.33
CA LEU A 194 -8.36 8.69 7.34
C LEU A 194 -9.48 9.75 7.21
N SER A 195 -9.20 10.87 6.56
CA SER A 195 -10.18 11.94 6.28
C SER A 195 -10.95 11.70 4.98
N THR A 196 -10.55 10.73 4.16
CA THR A 196 -11.23 10.38 2.90
C THR A 196 -12.25 9.28 3.15
N SER A 197 -13.53 9.62 3.00
CA SER A 197 -14.65 8.75 3.41
C SER A 197 -14.74 7.40 2.67
N SER A 198 -14.07 7.25 1.53
CA SER A 198 -13.99 5.99 0.77
C SER A 198 -12.88 5.06 1.23
N ILE A 199 -11.93 5.54 2.03
CA ILE A 199 -10.80 4.75 2.53
C ILE A 199 -11.17 4.11 3.87
N ASP A 200 -11.14 2.78 3.92
CA ASP A 200 -11.44 2.00 5.13
C ASP A 200 -10.23 1.34 5.78
N GLN A 201 -9.14 1.26 5.03
CA GLN A 201 -7.95 0.53 5.44
C GLN A 201 -6.72 1.28 4.97
N ILE A 202 -5.76 1.43 5.88
CA ILE A 202 -4.45 1.99 5.60
C ILE A 202 -3.39 1.06 6.19
N GLU A 203 -2.37 0.74 5.41
CA GLU A 203 -1.28 -0.13 5.81
C GLU A 203 0.05 0.52 5.43
N LEU A 204 0.84 0.88 6.45
CA LEU A 204 2.20 1.32 6.21
C LEU A 204 3.01 0.14 5.71
N TYR A 205 3.81 0.35 4.66
CA TYR A 205 4.50 -0.71 3.92
C TYR A 205 5.24 -1.71 4.81
N ASN A 206 5.90 -1.24 5.87
CA ASN A 206 6.63 -2.15 6.78
C ASN A 206 6.39 -1.82 8.25
N ALA A 207 6.04 -2.83 9.04
CA ALA A 207 6.16 -2.77 10.50
C ALA A 207 7.63 -2.88 10.93
N THR A 208 8.38 -3.81 10.33
CA THR A 208 9.82 -4.01 10.55
C THR A 208 10.52 -4.15 9.21
N GLY A 209 11.78 -3.74 9.13
CA GLY A 209 12.60 -3.99 7.96
C GLY A 209 13.45 -2.78 7.61
N SER A 210 14.01 -2.81 6.41
CA SER A 210 14.93 -1.78 5.96
C SER A 210 14.26 -0.56 5.36
N THR A 211 12.97 -0.55 4.99
CA THR A 211 12.40 0.60 4.26
C THR A 211 11.23 1.21 5.03
N SER A 212 11.39 2.44 5.51
CA SER A 212 10.35 3.23 6.18
C SER A 212 9.53 2.44 7.20
N SER A 213 10.23 1.69 8.05
CA SER A 213 9.63 0.78 9.02
C SER A 213 9.20 1.49 10.30
N LEU A 214 8.22 0.92 11.00
CA LEU A 214 7.81 1.38 12.34
C LEU A 214 8.86 1.02 13.41
N MET A 215 9.56 -0.09 13.23
CA MET A 215 10.58 -0.59 14.15
C MET A 215 11.89 -0.86 13.42
N PHE A 216 12.99 -0.44 14.04
CA PHE A 216 14.33 -0.79 13.57
C PHE A 216 14.51 -2.32 13.65
N GLN A 217 14.91 -2.96 12.54
CA GLN A 217 15.31 -4.37 12.58
C GLN A 217 16.71 -4.53 13.21
N ASN A 218 17.57 -3.53 13.02
CA ASN A 218 18.95 -3.41 13.48
C ASN A 218 19.43 -1.95 13.34
N THR A 219 20.69 -1.69 13.69
CA THR A 219 21.34 -0.36 13.62
C THR A 219 21.45 0.22 12.20
N SER A 220 21.21 -0.56 11.15
CA SER A 220 21.35 -0.16 9.73
C SER A 220 20.02 -0.24 8.98
N SER A 221 18.89 -0.24 9.70
CA SER A 221 17.56 -0.47 9.13
C SER A 221 16.93 0.79 8.55
N TYR A 222 17.52 1.36 7.51
CA TYR A 222 16.90 2.36 6.63
C TYR A 222 17.62 2.36 5.28
N TRP A 223 17.25 1.41 4.43
CA TRP A 223 17.60 1.40 3.03
C TRP A 223 16.71 2.37 2.25
N ASN A 224 17.40 3.22 1.50
CA ASN A 224 16.87 4.04 0.45
C ASN A 224 17.77 3.82 -0.77
N ALA A 225 17.20 3.73 -1.96
CA ALA A 225 17.98 3.53 -3.20
C ALA A 225 19.06 4.61 -3.41
N CYS A 226 18.90 5.79 -2.82
CA CYS A 226 19.87 6.88 -2.92
C CYS A 226 20.81 7.04 -1.70
N LEU A 227 20.55 6.37 -0.57
CA LEU A 227 21.37 6.53 0.62
C LEU A 227 22.51 5.51 0.64
N ASN A 228 23.58 5.87 1.34
CA ASN A 228 24.69 4.96 1.58
C ASN A 228 24.22 3.78 2.43
N LYS A 229 24.44 2.54 1.94
CA LYS A 229 24.08 1.30 2.65
C LYS A 229 24.79 1.13 4.00
N ASN A 230 25.85 1.90 4.24
CA ASN A 230 26.61 1.88 5.50
C ASN A 230 26.15 2.93 6.51
N MET A 231 25.03 3.62 6.26
CA MET A 231 24.45 4.50 7.28
C MET A 231 24.02 3.68 8.50
N THR A 232 24.36 4.20 9.68
CA THR A 232 23.99 3.61 10.96
C THR A 232 23.21 4.62 11.76
N PHE A 233 22.17 4.13 12.44
CA PHE A 233 21.34 4.87 13.35
C PHE A 233 21.71 4.47 14.77
N HIS A 234 21.65 5.43 15.69
CA HIS A 234 21.80 5.16 17.12
C HIS A 234 20.51 4.52 17.65
N ALA A 235 20.29 3.24 17.31
CA ALA A 235 19.10 2.47 17.66
C ALA A 235 19.45 0.99 17.89
N THR A 236 18.64 0.30 18.68
CA THR A 236 18.69 -1.15 18.86
C THR A 236 17.59 -1.80 18.03
N GLY A 237 17.79 -3.06 17.61
CA GLY A 237 16.71 -3.83 17.00
C GLY A 237 15.50 -3.92 17.93
N GLY A 238 14.31 -3.60 17.42
CA GLY A 238 13.06 -3.51 18.16
C GLY A 238 12.68 -2.10 18.64
N ASP A 239 13.62 -1.15 18.60
CA ASP A 239 13.29 0.24 18.93
C ASP A 239 12.32 0.82 17.89
N LEU A 240 11.37 1.64 18.36
CA LEU A 240 10.50 2.40 17.47
C LEU A 240 11.30 3.47 16.74
N THR A 241 11.08 3.57 15.44
CA THR A 241 11.55 4.68 14.63
C THR A 241 10.77 5.95 14.94
N ALA A 242 11.19 7.11 14.43
CA ALA A 242 10.40 8.33 14.58
C ALA A 242 8.97 8.15 14.04
N THR A 243 8.82 7.45 12.90
CA THR A 243 7.52 7.04 12.36
C THR A 243 6.80 6.10 13.33
N GLY A 244 7.48 5.08 13.85
CA GLY A 244 6.94 4.18 14.87
C GLY A 244 6.35 4.89 16.08
N GLN A 245 7.05 5.91 16.59
CA GLN A 245 6.60 6.72 17.72
C GLN A 245 5.30 7.45 17.39
N ILE A 246 5.18 8.07 16.21
CA ILE A 246 3.93 8.74 15.80
C ILE A 246 2.77 7.76 15.63
N TYR A 247 3.01 6.61 15.00
CA TYR A 247 1.95 5.61 14.81
C TYR A 247 1.52 4.96 16.12
N ALA A 248 2.40 4.87 17.12
CA ALA A 248 2.02 4.48 18.47
C ALA A 248 1.02 5.48 19.08
N VAL A 249 1.20 6.78 18.84
CA VAL A 249 0.25 7.83 19.26
C VAL A 249 -1.08 7.68 18.52
N PHE A 250 -1.08 7.48 17.20
CA PHE A 250 -2.31 7.25 16.42
C PHE A 250 -3.06 6.01 16.92
N GLY A 251 -2.36 4.90 17.13
CA GLY A 251 -2.94 3.68 17.69
C GLY A 251 -3.53 3.90 19.08
N GLY A 252 -2.87 4.70 19.92
CA GLY A 252 -3.40 5.12 21.22
C GLY A 252 -4.71 5.92 21.10
N ALA A 253 -4.74 6.92 20.21
CA ALA A 253 -5.91 7.76 19.98
C ALA A 253 -7.11 6.95 19.44
N LEU A 254 -6.88 6.05 18.46
CA LEU A 254 -7.94 5.20 17.88
C LEU A 254 -8.53 4.23 18.92
N LYS A 255 -7.70 3.66 19.80
CA LYS A 255 -8.17 2.83 20.92
C LYS A 255 -9.06 3.61 21.90
N GLN A 256 -8.71 4.86 22.18
CA GLN A 256 -9.52 5.74 23.02
C GLN A 256 -10.84 6.13 22.35
N ALA A 257 -10.83 6.45 21.05
CA ALA A 257 -12.05 6.77 20.32
C ALA A 257 -13.05 5.60 20.31
N LYS A 258 -12.56 4.36 20.10
CA LYS A 258 -13.40 3.15 20.12
C LYS A 258 -14.06 2.90 21.47
N THR A 259 -13.38 3.22 22.58
CA THR A 259 -13.94 3.05 23.92
C THR A 259 -15.03 4.08 24.25
N HIS A 260 -14.98 5.28 23.66
CA HIS A 260 -16.00 6.32 23.87
C HIS A 260 -17.23 6.14 22.96
N ALA A 261 -17.06 5.60 21.75
CA ALA A 261 -18.15 5.34 20.81
C ALA A 261 -19.15 4.26 21.26
N ILE A 262 -18.82 3.46 22.28
CA ILE A 262 -19.69 2.40 22.84
C ILE A 262 -20.62 2.97 23.95
N THR A 263 -20.54 4.27 24.25
CA THR A 263 -21.28 4.92 25.35
C THR A 263 -22.42 5.84 24.88
N VAL A 264 -22.95 5.66 23.67
CA VAL A 264 -24.09 6.44 23.14
C VAL A 264 -25.24 5.53 22.78
#